data_AF-A0A1M7NU00-F1
#
_entry.id   AF-A0A1M7NU00-F1
#
_cell.length_a   1.000
_cell.length_b   1.000
_cell.length_c   1.000
_cell.angle_alpha   90.00
_cell.angle_beta   90.00
_cell.angle_gamma   90.00
#
_symmetry.space_group_name_H-M   'P 1'
#
loop_
_entity.id
_entity.type
_entity.pdbx_description
1 polymer ?
#
loop_
_entity_poly.entity_id
_entity_poly.type
_entity_poly.pdbx_seq_one_letter_code
_entity_poly.pdbx_strand_id
1 'polypeptide(L)'
;MKNFIAPRSLSLPKGRLITIFLLAAFFALSACDDSSSAGDDETGVSSSSVESPDSSVTLSGASAESNGSSNENMEKDKSSSSVKGSEPAEVSSSSAKEIKNSSDSKSSSSVKTGGSSSSNKDKSSSSVSSSSSEKQSSSSVGSSSSSVKRSSSSVASSSSFVKQDYTSPNLSYGVFEYEQRKYKYLTVTGKDTNNKAATIDVMAENLNVGIMIDGSENQSDNSKVERYCYDNDTTKCANYGGLYQWAEMMGFNDSCNTKSCAHLIQKNHQGICPDGWRLLTYNDFNIVMKAENNDAGWKGVNTTAFGGLNYTGYSLVGAGYNWRHTFTGLKEGTYWFYPEESKTYTKEAAYCGYAIKGDGGTRIEQYKTEGFSVRCARN
;
A
#
# COMPACT_ATOMS: atom_id res chain seq x y z
N MET A 1 6.09 -67.43 23.41
CA MET A 1 4.69 -67.92 23.49
C MET A 1 3.99 -67.25 24.68
N LYS A 2 2.67 -67.47 24.86
CA LYS A 2 1.81 -66.95 25.94
C LYS A 2 2.45 -67.18 27.34
N ASN A 3 2.20 -66.37 28.39
CA ASN A 3 0.89 -66.09 28.99
C ASN A 3 0.84 -64.78 29.82
N PHE A 4 -0.39 -64.30 30.04
CA PHE A 4 -0.78 -63.36 31.11
C PHE A 4 -0.84 -64.09 32.47
N ILE A 5 -0.31 -63.48 33.54
CA ILE A 5 -0.80 -63.65 34.93
C ILE A 5 -0.68 -62.30 35.65
N ALA A 6 -1.71 -61.91 36.40
CA ALA A 6 -1.66 -60.83 37.38
C ALA A 6 -2.37 -61.28 38.68
N PRO A 7 -1.86 -60.86 39.86
CA PRO A 7 -2.79 -60.64 40.97
C PRO A 7 -2.46 -59.40 41.85
N ARG A 8 -3.51 -58.60 42.10
CA ARG A 8 -3.90 -57.95 43.36
C ARG A 8 -2.82 -57.52 44.39
N SER A 9 -2.65 -56.20 44.46
CA SER A 9 -2.80 -55.34 45.66
C SER A 9 -2.28 -55.80 47.04
N LEU A 10 -1.34 -55.02 47.59
CA LEU A 10 -1.11 -54.78 49.03
C LEU A 10 -0.82 -53.27 49.24
N SER A 11 -0.86 -52.76 50.48
CA SER A 11 -1.19 -51.36 50.76
C SER A 11 -0.28 -50.63 51.79
N LEU A 12 -0.44 -49.29 51.85
CA LEU A 12 0.06 -48.33 52.86
C LEU A 12 1.58 -47.99 52.83
N PRO A 13 2.05 -46.83 53.39
CA PRO A 13 1.31 -45.66 53.91
C PRO A 13 1.81 -44.26 53.44
N LYS A 14 0.88 -43.29 53.44
CA LYS A 14 1.02 -41.86 53.84
C LYS A 14 2.28 -41.05 53.41
N GLY A 15 2.13 -40.22 52.37
CA GLY A 15 3.03 -39.09 52.04
C GLY A 15 2.24 -37.78 51.89
N ARG A 16 2.45 -36.82 52.80
CA ARG A 16 1.65 -35.59 53.00
C ARG A 16 1.88 -34.53 51.89
N LEU A 17 0.80 -34.06 51.24
CA LEU A 17 0.81 -32.79 50.50
C LEU A 17 -0.46 -31.96 50.78
N ILE A 18 -0.32 -30.64 50.71
CA ILE A 18 -1.31 -29.56 50.96
C ILE A 18 -1.13 -28.62 49.72
N THR A 19 -2.13 -28.03 49.07
CA THR A 19 -3.25 -27.23 49.61
C THR A 19 -4.50 -27.22 48.73
N ILE A 20 -5.62 -27.55 49.37
CA ILE A 20 -7.00 -27.04 49.22
C ILE A 20 -7.27 -25.97 48.12
N PHE A 21 -8.15 -26.33 47.17
CA PHE A 21 -9.12 -25.41 46.53
C PHE A 21 -10.25 -25.08 47.51
N LEU A 22 -10.86 -23.89 47.47
CA LEU A 22 -12.25 -23.71 47.91
C LEU A 22 -12.95 -22.50 47.26
N LEU A 23 -14.21 -22.72 46.87
CA LEU A 23 -15.19 -21.70 46.50
C LEU A 23 -15.83 -21.12 47.77
N ALA A 24 -16.42 -19.93 47.67
CA ALA A 24 -17.77 -19.67 48.19
C ALA A 24 -18.38 -18.44 47.49
N ALA A 25 -19.71 -18.31 47.55
CA ALA A 25 -20.46 -17.21 46.93
C ALA A 25 -21.36 -16.52 47.96
N PHE A 26 -21.91 -15.36 47.58
CA PHE A 26 -23.07 -14.64 48.14
C PHE A 26 -23.50 -14.92 49.59
N PHE A 27 -23.57 -13.85 50.39
CA PHE A 27 -24.86 -13.32 50.84
C PHE A 27 -24.72 -11.84 51.24
N ALA A 28 -25.80 -11.07 51.09
CA ALA A 28 -25.91 -9.70 51.59
C ALA A 28 -26.83 -9.66 52.82
N LEU A 29 -26.59 -8.73 53.74
CA LEU A 29 -27.60 -8.22 54.67
C LEU A 29 -27.18 -6.85 55.24
N SER A 30 -28.15 -6.13 55.81
CA SER A 30 -28.10 -4.72 56.20
C SER A 30 -27.88 -4.49 57.70
N ALA A 31 -27.29 -3.35 58.08
CA ALA A 31 -27.85 -2.36 59.04
C ALA A 31 -26.84 -1.24 59.41
N CYS A 32 -27.36 -0.04 59.73
CA CYS A 32 -27.09 0.86 60.87
C CYS A 32 -25.70 0.90 61.56
N ASP A 33 -25.21 2.00 62.16
CA ASP A 33 -25.63 3.43 62.36
C ASP A 33 -24.40 4.14 63.03
N ASP A 34 -24.22 5.47 63.14
CA ASP A 34 -24.80 6.70 62.56
C ASP A 34 -23.87 7.90 62.93
N SER A 35 -24.07 9.09 62.34
CA SER A 35 -23.66 10.43 62.84
C SER A 35 -22.17 10.83 62.85
N SER A 36 -21.79 12.12 62.69
CA SER A 36 -22.54 13.32 62.25
C SER A 36 -21.60 14.51 61.98
N SER A 37 -22.15 15.63 61.46
CA SER A 37 -21.62 17.01 61.47
C SER A 37 -20.65 17.42 60.35
N ALA A 38 -20.72 18.61 59.74
CA ALA A 38 -21.80 19.60 59.49
C ALA A 38 -21.24 20.68 58.52
N GLY A 39 -22.07 21.35 57.70
CA GLY A 39 -21.57 22.42 56.81
C GLY A 39 -22.39 22.74 55.57
N ASP A 40 -23.65 23.15 55.78
CA ASP A 40 -24.58 23.76 54.81
C ASP A 40 -24.09 25.17 54.39
N ASP A 41 -24.56 25.93 53.39
CA ASP A 41 -25.76 26.02 52.51
C ASP A 41 -25.31 26.63 51.15
N GLU A 42 -26.02 26.68 50.01
CA GLU A 42 -27.04 25.85 49.31
C GLU A 42 -27.18 26.45 47.87
N THR A 43 -27.92 25.80 46.97
CA THR A 43 -28.38 26.24 45.62
C THR A 43 -27.35 26.18 44.47
N GLY A 44 -27.68 25.67 43.28
CA GLY A 44 -28.88 24.91 42.90
C GLY A 44 -28.99 24.59 41.39
N VAL A 45 -29.86 23.61 41.07
CA VAL A 45 -30.43 23.30 39.73
C VAL A 45 -29.50 22.79 38.61
N SER A 46 -29.33 21.47 38.60
CA SER A 46 -29.45 20.53 37.45
C SER A 46 -29.28 20.98 35.99
N SER A 47 -28.43 20.24 35.27
CA SER A 47 -28.62 19.74 33.88
C SER A 47 -28.62 20.78 32.71
N SER A 48 -27.98 20.56 31.56
CA SER A 48 -27.59 19.29 30.90
C SER A 48 -26.47 19.47 29.85
N SER A 49 -25.89 18.34 29.46
CA SER A 49 -25.05 18.02 28.29
C SER A 49 -24.72 19.13 27.27
N VAL A 50 -23.41 19.33 27.05
CA VAL A 50 -22.88 19.77 25.74
C VAL A 50 -22.62 18.54 24.88
N GLU A 51 -23.10 18.53 23.63
CA GLU A 51 -22.65 17.58 22.60
C GLU A 51 -21.84 18.30 21.53
N SER A 52 -20.73 17.67 21.13
CA SER A 52 -19.94 18.01 19.95
C SER A 52 -19.96 16.81 19.00
N PRO A 53 -20.36 16.96 17.73
CA PRO A 53 -20.31 15.86 16.78
C PRO A 53 -18.87 15.69 16.26
N ASP A 54 -18.15 14.69 16.77
CA ASP A 54 -17.03 14.08 16.04
C ASP A 54 -17.60 12.99 15.09
N SER A 55 -16.98 12.78 13.94
CA SER A 55 -17.56 11.96 12.85
C SER A 55 -16.49 11.21 12.06
N SER A 56 -15.94 10.18 12.69
CA SER A 56 -15.08 9.18 12.07
C SER A 56 -15.91 8.07 11.41
N VAL A 57 -16.35 8.29 10.17
CA VAL A 57 -17.09 7.29 9.39
C VAL A 57 -16.12 6.27 8.76
N THR A 58 -16.08 5.05 9.30
CA THR A 58 -15.40 3.91 8.67
C THR A 58 -16.34 3.17 7.71
N LEU A 59 -15.94 3.01 6.45
CA LEU A 59 -16.68 2.23 5.45
C LEU A 59 -16.59 0.73 5.78
N SER A 60 -17.50 0.27 6.63
CA SER A 60 -17.53 -1.08 7.18
C SER A 60 -18.34 -2.02 6.28
N GLY A 61 -17.65 -2.77 5.41
CA GLY A 61 -18.26 -3.79 4.56
C GLY A 61 -18.69 -5.04 5.34
N ALA A 62 -19.93 -5.49 5.16
CA ALA A 62 -20.47 -6.67 5.82
C ALA A 62 -19.96 -7.98 5.19
N SER A 63 -19.43 -8.88 6.02
CA SER A 63 -19.13 -10.27 5.65
C SER A 63 -20.18 -11.20 6.25
N ALA A 64 -20.91 -11.91 5.40
CA ALA A 64 -21.88 -12.91 5.85
C ALA A 64 -21.17 -14.21 6.27
N GLU A 65 -21.50 -14.74 7.45
CA GLU A 65 -21.02 -16.04 7.89
C GLU A 65 -21.73 -17.17 7.14
N SER A 66 -20.96 -18.16 6.65
CA SER A 66 -21.50 -19.43 6.15
C SER A 66 -20.70 -20.60 6.72
N ASN A 67 -21.07 -21.02 7.93
CA ASN A 67 -20.57 -22.24 8.55
C ASN A 67 -21.69 -23.28 8.53
N GLY A 68 -21.41 -24.52 8.12
CA GLY A 68 -22.46 -25.52 7.88
C GLY A 68 -22.19 -26.85 8.58
N SER A 69 -23.26 -27.54 9.01
CA SER A 69 -23.33 -29.01 8.94
C SER A 69 -24.75 -29.56 9.20
N SER A 70 -25.21 -30.42 8.28
CA SER A 70 -26.01 -31.65 8.47
C SER A 70 -27.37 -31.69 9.20
N ASN A 71 -28.32 -32.37 8.52
CA ASN A 71 -29.43 -33.21 9.05
C ASN A 71 -30.64 -32.50 9.73
N GLU A 72 -31.91 -32.95 9.59
CA GLU A 72 -32.50 -34.18 9.00
C GLU A 72 -33.80 -33.94 8.16
N ASN A 73 -34.16 -34.94 7.33
CA ASN A 73 -35.51 -35.48 7.03
C ASN A 73 -36.77 -34.56 7.05
N MET A 74 -37.46 -34.42 5.89
CA MET A 74 -38.69 -35.21 5.58
C MET A 74 -39.28 -35.00 4.17
N GLU A 75 -39.76 -36.11 3.61
CA GLU A 75 -40.72 -36.39 2.51
C GLU A 75 -41.32 -35.34 1.52
N LYS A 76 -41.41 -35.80 0.24
CA LYS A 76 -42.52 -35.61 -0.76
C LYS A 76 -42.67 -34.24 -1.48
N ASP A 77 -43.15 -34.16 -2.73
CA ASP A 77 -43.62 -35.20 -3.68
C ASP A 77 -43.37 -34.85 -5.18
N LYS A 78 -43.30 -35.89 -6.01
CA LYS A 78 -43.65 -36.03 -7.46
C LYS A 78 -43.19 -35.08 -8.61
N SER A 79 -42.91 -35.78 -9.74
CA SER A 79 -43.17 -35.42 -11.16
C SER A 79 -42.31 -34.31 -11.81
N SER A 80 -41.34 -34.63 -12.68
CA SER A 80 -41.44 -35.06 -14.10
C SER A 80 -41.75 -33.90 -15.08
N SER A 81 -41.15 -33.81 -16.29
CA SER A 81 -40.55 -34.87 -17.11
C SER A 81 -39.39 -34.41 -18.02
N SER A 82 -38.66 -35.37 -18.58
CA SER A 82 -37.81 -35.23 -19.79
C SER A 82 -38.67 -34.81 -21.02
N VAL A 83 -38.17 -34.42 -22.21
CA VAL A 83 -37.28 -35.18 -23.13
C VAL A 83 -36.67 -34.27 -24.24
N LYS A 84 -35.32 -34.26 -24.35
CA LYS A 84 -34.48 -34.28 -25.58
C LYS A 84 -34.80 -33.37 -26.80
N GLY A 85 -34.12 -32.22 -26.85
CA GLY A 85 -33.20 -31.74 -27.92
C GLY A 85 -33.57 -31.64 -29.42
N SER A 86 -32.94 -30.69 -30.13
CA SER A 86 -32.40 -30.82 -31.51
C SER A 86 -31.67 -29.53 -31.99
N GLU A 87 -30.40 -29.65 -32.34
CA GLU A 87 -29.76 -28.91 -33.45
C GLU A 87 -30.10 -29.64 -34.79
N PRO A 88 -29.81 -29.14 -36.01
CA PRO A 88 -28.93 -28.01 -36.38
C PRO A 88 -29.51 -27.05 -37.45
N ALA A 89 -28.71 -26.07 -37.93
CA ALA A 89 -28.39 -25.88 -39.36
C ALA A 89 -27.48 -24.65 -39.61
N GLU A 90 -26.50 -24.79 -40.50
CA GLU A 90 -25.81 -23.65 -41.13
C GLU A 90 -26.61 -23.11 -42.33
N VAL A 91 -26.50 -21.81 -42.63
CA VAL A 91 -26.59 -21.30 -44.00
C VAL A 91 -25.60 -20.15 -44.19
N SER A 92 -24.66 -20.30 -45.12
CA SER A 92 -23.87 -19.17 -45.64
C SER A 92 -24.51 -18.64 -46.92
N SER A 93 -24.51 -17.32 -47.11
CA SER A 93 -24.64 -16.73 -48.44
C SER A 93 -23.83 -15.45 -48.57
N SER A 94 -23.17 -15.30 -49.71
CA SER A 94 -22.37 -14.14 -50.07
C SER A 94 -22.88 -13.56 -51.39
N SER A 95 -22.70 -12.25 -51.58
CA SER A 95 -22.70 -11.63 -52.90
C SER A 95 -21.98 -10.29 -52.82
N ALA A 96 -21.07 -10.06 -53.77
CA ALA A 96 -20.22 -8.88 -53.82
C ALA A 96 -20.69 -7.91 -54.91
N LYS A 97 -20.20 -6.67 -54.85
CA LYS A 97 -20.03 -5.85 -56.06
C LYS A 97 -18.85 -4.88 -55.90
N GLU A 98 -17.76 -5.17 -56.61
CA GLU A 98 -16.78 -4.13 -56.94
C GLU A 98 -17.38 -3.11 -57.91
N ILE A 99 -16.98 -1.85 -57.82
CA ILE A 99 -16.09 -1.13 -58.79
C ILE A 99 -15.24 -0.21 -57.86
N LYS A 100 -13.89 -0.23 -57.82
CA LYS A 100 -12.90 0.41 -58.73
C LYS A 100 -13.29 1.88 -59.05
N ASN A 101 -12.40 2.87 -59.22
CA ASN A 101 -10.93 3.04 -59.20
C ASN A 101 -10.72 4.57 -58.95
N SER A 102 -9.55 5.18 -58.73
CA SER A 102 -8.19 4.80 -58.31
C SER A 102 -7.39 6.12 -58.18
N SER A 103 -6.19 6.08 -57.55
CA SER A 103 -4.95 6.79 -58.01
C SER A 103 -4.94 8.35 -58.15
N ASP A 104 -3.86 9.10 -57.89
CA ASP A 104 -2.49 8.71 -57.49
C ASP A 104 -1.65 9.90 -56.99
N SER A 105 -0.44 9.57 -56.53
CA SER A 105 0.81 10.32 -56.71
C SER A 105 1.13 11.55 -55.84
N LYS A 106 2.45 11.83 -55.80
CA LYS A 106 3.13 12.92 -55.11
C LYS A 106 3.45 14.03 -56.12
N SER A 107 3.64 15.29 -55.67
CA SER A 107 4.98 15.94 -55.64
C SER A 107 4.96 17.44 -55.31
N SER A 108 6.13 17.88 -54.83
CA SER A 108 6.61 19.24 -54.51
C SER A 108 6.36 20.37 -55.53
N SER A 109 6.13 21.60 -55.04
CA SER A 109 6.89 22.85 -55.36
C SER A 109 6.22 24.06 -54.66
N SER A 110 6.93 24.91 -53.89
CA SER A 110 7.93 25.94 -54.24
C SER A 110 7.37 27.27 -54.78
N VAL A 111 7.28 28.29 -53.91
CA VAL A 111 7.24 29.72 -54.28
C VAL A 111 8.21 30.49 -53.37
N LYS A 112 8.91 31.50 -53.92
CA LYS A 112 9.87 32.37 -53.22
C LYS A 112 9.49 33.85 -53.33
N THR A 113 9.71 34.59 -52.25
CA THR A 113 10.25 35.98 -52.21
C THR A 113 10.97 36.11 -50.85
N GLY A 114 12.27 36.39 -50.77
CA GLY A 114 12.90 37.71 -50.86
C GLY A 114 12.79 38.44 -49.50
N GLY A 115 13.83 38.78 -48.72
CA GLY A 115 15.20 39.21 -49.04
C GLY A 115 15.29 40.75 -48.94
N SER A 116 16.24 41.39 -48.23
CA SER A 116 17.41 40.91 -47.49
C SER A 116 17.94 41.96 -46.46
N SER A 117 18.63 41.49 -45.41
CA SER A 117 19.84 42.08 -44.77
C SER A 117 19.98 43.59 -44.39
N SER A 118 20.38 43.83 -43.12
CA SER A 118 21.65 44.50 -42.69
C SER A 118 21.67 45.78 -41.80
N SER A 119 22.47 45.68 -40.73
CA SER A 119 23.40 46.65 -40.11
C SER A 119 22.97 47.99 -39.46
N ASN A 120 22.98 47.99 -38.12
CA ASN A 120 23.83 48.78 -37.20
C ASN A 120 24.14 50.29 -37.44
N LYS A 121 23.63 51.14 -36.53
CA LYS A 121 24.27 52.26 -35.78
C LYS A 121 23.22 52.85 -34.82
N ASP A 122 23.51 53.53 -33.71
CA ASP A 122 24.71 54.21 -33.17
C ASP A 122 24.88 53.89 -31.64
N LYS A 123 26.09 53.86 -31.04
CA LYS A 123 26.79 54.93 -30.29
C LYS A 123 25.96 55.65 -29.18
N SER A 124 26.47 55.96 -27.97
CA SER A 124 27.84 55.79 -27.41
C SER A 124 27.89 55.85 -25.86
N SER A 125 28.94 55.23 -25.28
CA SER A 125 29.85 55.61 -24.14
C SER A 125 29.45 56.69 -23.08
N SER A 126 29.98 56.78 -21.85
CA SER A 126 31.25 56.33 -21.19
C SER A 126 31.13 56.58 -19.64
N SER A 127 31.68 55.82 -18.66
CA SER A 127 33.06 55.77 -18.10
C SER A 127 33.70 57.15 -17.80
N VAL A 128 34.37 57.50 -16.68
CA VAL A 128 35.28 56.86 -15.68
C VAL A 128 35.33 57.73 -14.37
N SER A 129 36.08 57.51 -13.26
CA SER A 129 36.49 56.36 -12.41
C SER A 129 37.29 56.84 -11.16
N SER A 130 37.48 55.97 -10.15
CA SER A 130 38.61 55.87 -9.16
C SER A 130 38.99 57.00 -8.15
N SER A 131 39.05 56.62 -6.86
CA SER A 131 40.07 56.91 -5.79
C SER A 131 40.44 58.38 -5.43
N SER A 132 40.99 58.79 -4.26
CA SER A 132 41.54 58.18 -3.02
C SER A 132 41.38 59.23 -1.86
N SER A 133 41.81 59.15 -0.58
CA SER A 133 42.45 58.19 0.36
C SER A 133 42.29 58.74 1.82
N GLU A 134 42.92 58.11 2.85
CA GLU A 134 43.15 58.63 4.23
C GLU A 134 41.87 58.82 5.12
N LYS A 135 41.84 59.06 6.46
CA LYS A 135 42.70 58.92 7.69
C LYS A 135 41.80 59.15 8.95
N GLN A 136 42.09 58.82 10.23
CA GLN A 136 43.09 57.99 10.95
C GLN A 136 42.55 57.64 12.38
N SER A 137 43.44 57.23 13.31
CA SER A 137 43.46 57.27 14.79
C SER A 137 42.34 58.02 15.58
N SER A 138 41.94 57.62 16.80
CA SER A 138 42.27 56.42 17.63
C SER A 138 41.53 56.41 18.99
N SER A 139 41.05 55.25 19.46
CA SER A 139 41.10 54.83 20.88
C SER A 139 40.61 53.39 21.12
N SER A 140 41.22 52.70 22.08
CA SER A 140 40.68 51.52 22.77
C SER A 140 39.95 52.00 24.04
N VAL A 141 39.03 51.29 24.72
CA VAL A 141 38.78 49.85 24.94
C VAL A 141 37.26 49.60 25.16
N GLY A 142 36.80 48.33 25.18
CA GLY A 142 35.58 47.98 25.96
C GLY A 142 34.48 47.14 25.29
N SER A 143 34.75 45.85 25.06
CA SER A 143 33.81 44.70 25.13
C SER A 143 32.47 44.62 24.35
N SER A 144 32.11 43.38 23.99
CA SER A 144 30.75 42.87 23.73
C SER A 144 30.01 43.31 22.45
N SER A 145 30.20 42.55 21.37
CA SER A 145 29.16 42.28 20.36
C SER A 145 29.48 40.97 19.61
N SER A 146 28.70 39.92 19.86
CA SER A 146 28.88 38.60 19.25
C SER A 146 27.97 38.39 18.03
N SER A 147 28.56 38.28 16.84
CA SER A 147 27.87 37.81 15.63
C SER A 147 28.82 36.88 14.85
N VAL A 148 28.66 35.57 15.07
CA VAL A 148 29.59 34.56 14.55
C VAL A 148 29.41 34.39 13.03
N LYS A 149 30.51 34.28 12.29
CA LYS A 149 30.48 33.87 10.88
C LYS A 149 29.76 32.52 10.77
N ARG A 150 28.68 32.45 10.00
CA ARG A 150 27.87 31.23 9.86
C ARG A 150 28.64 30.19 9.04
N SER A 151 29.46 29.39 9.72
CA SER A 151 30.28 28.35 9.11
C SER A 151 29.45 27.40 8.25
N SER A 152 29.92 27.14 7.04
CA SER A 152 29.40 26.07 6.18
C SER A 152 29.80 24.71 6.76
N SER A 153 29.09 24.26 7.81
CA SER A 153 29.26 22.94 8.38
C SER A 153 28.70 21.87 7.44
N SER A 154 29.50 21.51 6.43
CA SER A 154 29.33 20.27 5.67
C SER A 154 29.53 19.09 6.61
N VAL A 155 28.49 18.74 7.36
CA VAL A 155 28.45 17.55 8.19
C VAL A 155 28.52 16.33 7.28
N ALA A 156 29.73 15.77 7.15
CA ALA A 156 29.93 14.47 6.53
C ALA A 156 29.15 13.44 7.36
N SER A 157 28.00 13.02 6.85
CA SER A 157 27.15 12.02 7.51
C SER A 157 27.78 10.64 7.35
N SER A 158 28.84 10.38 8.10
CA SER A 158 29.57 9.10 8.17
C SER A 158 28.79 8.02 8.92
N SER A 159 27.49 7.96 8.66
CA SER A 159 26.60 6.82 8.87
C SER A 159 26.24 6.29 7.48
N SER A 160 27.02 5.32 6.99
CA SER A 160 26.71 4.63 5.73
C SER A 160 25.38 3.89 5.88
N PHE A 161 24.29 4.50 5.42
CA PHE A 161 22.97 3.89 5.48
C PHE A 161 22.98 2.59 4.69
N VAL A 162 22.74 1.47 5.39
CA VAL A 162 22.58 0.15 4.78
C VAL A 162 21.08 -0.13 4.67
N LYS A 163 20.58 -0.27 3.44
CA LYS A 163 19.23 -0.78 3.18
C LYS A 163 19.10 -2.17 3.81
N GLN A 164 18.08 -2.38 4.64
CA GLN A 164 17.77 -3.70 5.16
C GLN A 164 17.30 -4.62 4.03
N ASP A 165 17.94 -5.78 3.91
CA ASP A 165 17.49 -6.85 3.04
C ASP A 165 16.38 -7.64 3.75
N TYR A 166 15.19 -7.65 3.16
CA TYR A 166 14.02 -8.35 3.71
C TYR A 166 13.75 -9.70 3.03
N THR A 167 14.56 -10.07 2.03
CA THR A 167 14.32 -11.30 1.26
C THR A 167 14.67 -12.57 2.00
N SER A 168 13.95 -13.67 1.71
CA SER A 168 14.21 -14.97 2.32
C SER A 168 15.51 -15.56 1.76
N PRO A 169 16.54 -15.83 2.59
CA PRO A 169 17.87 -16.23 2.13
C PRO A 169 17.92 -17.65 1.55
N ASN A 170 16.85 -18.43 1.71
CA ASN A 170 16.72 -19.79 1.19
C ASN A 170 16.19 -19.84 -0.26
N LEU A 171 15.97 -18.68 -0.89
CA LEU A 171 15.41 -18.54 -2.24
C LEU A 171 16.35 -17.74 -3.14
N SER A 172 16.28 -18.00 -4.44
CA SER A 172 17.01 -17.25 -5.46
C SER A 172 16.16 -16.09 -5.99
N TYR A 173 16.79 -14.96 -6.28
CA TYR A 173 16.14 -13.77 -6.81
C TYR A 173 16.91 -13.28 -8.04
N GLY A 174 16.18 -12.94 -9.10
CA GLY A 174 16.72 -12.11 -10.16
C GLY A 174 16.87 -10.67 -9.68
N VAL A 175 17.81 -9.93 -10.28
CA VAL A 175 18.03 -8.50 -10.01
C VAL A 175 18.03 -7.74 -11.33
N PHE A 176 17.37 -6.59 -11.36
CA PHE A 176 17.47 -5.60 -12.44
C PHE A 176 17.65 -4.20 -11.85
N GLU A 177 17.99 -3.23 -12.71
CA GLU A 177 18.12 -1.83 -12.35
C GLU A 177 16.98 -1.00 -12.97
N TYR A 178 16.40 -0.09 -12.20
CA TYR A 178 15.39 0.87 -12.62
C TYR A 178 15.50 2.13 -11.75
N GLU A 179 15.41 3.33 -12.34
CA GLU A 179 15.64 4.61 -11.65
C GLU A 179 16.87 4.63 -10.73
N GLN A 180 18.00 4.13 -11.25
CA GLN A 180 19.30 4.03 -10.55
C GLN A 180 19.27 3.16 -9.28
N ARG A 181 18.23 2.33 -9.09
CA ARG A 181 18.09 1.39 -7.97
C ARG A 181 18.05 -0.05 -8.44
N LYS A 182 18.60 -0.94 -7.62
CA LYS A 182 18.49 -2.39 -7.78
C LYS A 182 17.21 -2.90 -7.12
N TYR A 183 16.46 -3.71 -7.85
CA TYR A 183 15.24 -4.36 -7.39
C TYR A 183 15.36 -5.87 -7.57
N LYS A 184 14.98 -6.62 -6.53
CA LYS A 184 14.85 -8.07 -6.54
C LYS A 184 13.48 -8.51 -7.04
N TYR A 185 13.46 -9.61 -7.79
CA TYR A 185 12.25 -10.30 -8.19
C TYR A 185 12.44 -11.81 -8.15
N LEU A 186 11.34 -12.56 -8.16
CA LEU A 186 11.35 -14.02 -8.24
C LEU A 186 10.16 -14.55 -9.01
N THR A 187 10.29 -15.79 -9.49
CA THR A 187 9.23 -16.57 -10.12
C THR A 187 8.46 -17.33 -9.05
N VAL A 188 7.14 -17.16 -8.99
CA VAL A 188 6.24 -17.86 -8.05
C VAL A 188 5.26 -18.70 -8.86
N THR A 189 5.19 -20.01 -8.57
CA THR A 189 4.12 -20.90 -9.06
C THR A 189 3.09 -21.10 -7.96
N GLY A 190 1.81 -21.02 -8.33
CA GLY A 190 0.68 -21.10 -7.43
C GLY A 190 -0.62 -21.29 -8.19
N LYS A 191 -1.73 -20.76 -7.66
CA LYS A 191 -3.05 -20.87 -8.28
C LYS A 191 -3.71 -19.52 -8.49
N ASP A 192 -4.38 -19.34 -9.63
CA ASP A 192 -5.12 -18.13 -9.97
C ASP A 192 -6.44 -18.00 -9.18
N THR A 193 -7.23 -16.96 -9.47
CA THR A 193 -8.52 -16.73 -8.81
C THR A 193 -9.57 -17.81 -9.14
N ASN A 194 -9.40 -18.52 -10.25
CA ASN A 194 -10.20 -19.68 -10.66
C ASN A 194 -9.66 -21.02 -10.10
N ASN A 195 -8.60 -20.96 -9.27
CA ASN A 195 -7.84 -22.10 -8.73
C ASN A 195 -7.06 -22.94 -9.76
N LYS A 196 -6.87 -22.42 -10.98
CA LYS A 196 -6.02 -23.01 -12.02
C LYS A 196 -4.54 -22.76 -11.69
N ALA A 197 -3.67 -23.73 -11.94
CA ALA A 197 -2.23 -23.55 -11.79
C ALA A 197 -1.70 -22.41 -12.70
N ALA A 198 -0.88 -21.53 -12.14
CA ALA A 198 -0.31 -20.37 -12.83
C ALA A 198 1.05 -19.99 -12.22
N THR A 199 1.90 -19.35 -13.03
CA THR A 199 3.24 -18.92 -12.66
C THR A 199 3.44 -17.44 -13.01
N ILE A 200 4.16 -16.70 -12.16
CA ILE A 200 4.33 -15.26 -12.30
C ILE A 200 5.73 -14.80 -11.85
N ASP A 201 6.36 -13.90 -12.59
CA ASP A 201 7.53 -13.15 -12.13
C ASP A 201 7.05 -11.87 -11.42
N VAL A 202 7.45 -11.68 -10.16
CA VAL A 202 6.95 -10.59 -9.30
C VAL A 202 8.07 -9.94 -8.48
N MET A 203 8.00 -8.63 -8.26
CA MET A 203 8.95 -7.91 -7.40
C MET A 203 8.85 -8.39 -5.94
N ALA A 204 10.00 -8.69 -5.34
CA ALA A 204 10.13 -9.03 -3.93
C ALA A 204 10.19 -7.78 -3.01
N GLU A 205 10.38 -6.60 -3.60
CA GLU A 205 10.57 -5.34 -2.88
C GLU A 205 9.53 -4.31 -3.33
N ASN A 206 9.18 -3.39 -2.43
CA ASN A 206 8.28 -2.27 -2.75
C ASN A 206 9.01 -1.23 -3.62
N LEU A 207 8.31 -0.65 -4.59
CA LEU A 207 8.86 0.30 -5.56
C LEU A 207 9.22 1.65 -4.91
N ASN A 208 10.33 2.27 -5.29
CA ASN A 208 10.87 3.51 -4.70
C ASN A 208 11.40 4.44 -5.80
N VAL A 209 10.53 5.07 -6.57
CA VAL A 209 10.88 5.84 -7.77
C VAL A 209 10.44 7.30 -7.67
N GLY A 210 10.80 8.13 -8.65
CA GLY A 210 10.39 9.55 -8.70
C GLY A 210 11.13 10.50 -7.75
N ILE A 211 10.50 11.61 -7.41
CA ILE A 211 10.94 12.59 -6.40
C ILE A 211 10.18 12.41 -5.08
N MET A 212 10.77 12.78 -3.95
CA MET A 212 10.05 12.80 -2.67
C MET A 212 9.33 14.14 -2.50
N ILE A 213 8.03 14.09 -2.19
CA ILE A 213 7.27 15.23 -1.68
C ILE A 213 6.86 15.00 -0.23
N ASP A 214 6.32 16.04 0.41
CA ASP A 214 5.80 15.95 1.78
C ASP A 214 4.50 15.14 1.82
N GLY A 215 4.35 14.23 2.79
CA GLY A 215 3.12 13.46 3.03
C GLY A 215 1.86 14.31 3.27
N SER A 216 2.05 15.58 3.66
CA SER A 216 0.96 16.54 3.84
C SER A 216 0.39 17.14 2.54
N GLU A 217 1.10 16.97 1.41
CA GLU A 217 0.68 17.46 0.09
C GLU A 217 0.02 16.36 -0.76
N ASN A 218 -0.57 16.72 -1.90
CA ASN A 218 -1.09 15.76 -2.90
C ASN A 218 -0.11 15.58 -4.06
N GLN A 219 -0.02 14.35 -4.57
CA GLN A 219 0.77 14.03 -5.76
C GLN A 219 0.06 14.59 -6.98
N SER A 220 0.71 15.56 -7.63
CA SER A 220 0.08 16.51 -8.55
C SER A 220 1.03 17.12 -9.60
N ASP A 221 2.34 16.92 -9.51
CA ASP A 221 3.25 17.25 -10.61
C ASP A 221 3.27 16.12 -11.65
N ASN A 222 2.20 16.08 -12.44
CA ASN A 222 1.95 15.16 -13.55
C ASN A 222 3.06 15.11 -14.65
N SER A 223 4.15 15.88 -14.51
CA SER A 223 5.34 15.80 -15.38
C SER A 223 6.44 14.88 -14.81
N LYS A 224 6.30 14.40 -13.58
CA LYS A 224 7.27 13.58 -12.85
C LYS A 224 6.53 12.47 -12.12
N VAL A 225 7.25 11.41 -11.76
CA VAL A 225 6.78 10.49 -10.73
C VAL A 225 7.09 11.12 -9.37
N GLU A 226 6.11 11.14 -8.47
CA GLU A 226 6.23 11.63 -7.10
C GLU A 226 6.07 10.45 -6.12
N ARG A 227 6.61 10.55 -4.91
CA ARG A 227 6.36 9.59 -3.82
C ARG A 227 6.31 10.32 -2.48
N TYR A 228 5.58 9.75 -1.54
CA TYR A 228 5.85 9.98 -0.13
C TYR A 228 6.92 9.00 0.37
N CYS A 229 7.73 9.46 1.30
CA CYS A 229 8.50 8.60 2.18
C CYS A 229 7.89 8.69 3.58
N TYR A 230 7.76 7.56 4.28
CA TYR A 230 7.18 7.55 5.63
C TYR A 230 7.96 8.53 6.56
N ASP A 231 7.25 9.31 7.37
CA ASP A 231 7.77 10.44 8.18
C ASP A 231 8.58 11.49 7.37
N ASN A 232 8.34 11.61 6.05
CA ASN A 232 9.14 12.41 5.11
C ASN A 232 10.65 12.06 5.11
N ASP A 233 10.99 10.85 5.54
CA ASP A 233 12.37 10.38 5.73
C ASP A 233 12.78 9.41 4.61
N THR A 234 13.73 9.85 3.77
CA THR A 234 14.24 9.06 2.64
C THR A 234 14.85 7.71 3.04
N THR A 235 15.30 7.54 4.28
CA THR A 235 15.80 6.26 4.81
C THR A 235 14.66 5.25 5.07
N LYS A 236 13.45 5.73 5.35
CA LYS A 236 12.24 4.87 5.36
C LYS A 236 11.95 4.39 3.95
N CYS A 237 11.91 5.29 2.96
CA CYS A 237 11.78 4.93 1.55
C CYS A 237 12.79 3.86 1.12
N ALA A 238 14.05 4.04 1.49
CA ALA A 238 15.13 3.13 1.10
C ALA A 238 14.95 1.71 1.67
N ASN A 239 14.34 1.56 2.86
CA ASN A 239 14.01 0.25 3.44
C ASN A 239 12.65 -0.31 2.95
N TYR A 240 11.59 0.49 3.03
CA TYR A 240 10.19 0.04 2.94
C TYR A 240 9.50 0.32 1.60
N GLY A 241 10.18 1.01 0.66
CA GLY A 241 9.57 1.51 -0.57
C GLY A 241 8.96 2.90 -0.42
N GLY A 242 8.58 3.50 -1.55
CA GLY A 242 7.76 4.71 -1.57
C GLY A 242 6.28 4.38 -1.36
N LEU A 243 5.51 5.41 -1.00
CA LEU A 243 4.06 5.37 -0.92
C LEU A 243 3.46 6.32 -1.97
N TYR A 244 2.39 5.88 -2.64
CA TYR A 244 1.81 6.54 -3.81
C TYR A 244 0.28 6.51 -3.76
N GLN A 245 -0.36 7.62 -4.11
CA GLN A 245 -1.79 7.71 -4.41
C GLN A 245 -2.13 6.89 -5.66
N TRP A 246 -3.40 6.59 -5.88
CA TRP A 246 -3.81 5.69 -6.96
C TRP A 246 -3.53 6.27 -8.35
N ALA A 247 -3.86 7.54 -8.60
CA ALA A 247 -3.55 8.20 -9.89
C ALA A 247 -2.04 8.19 -10.18
N GLU A 248 -1.23 8.50 -9.18
CA GLU A 248 0.23 8.46 -9.25
C GLU A 248 0.74 7.06 -9.63
N MET A 249 0.33 6.02 -8.87
CA MET A 249 0.68 4.62 -9.16
C MET A 249 0.33 4.23 -10.61
N MET A 250 -0.83 4.68 -11.09
CA MET A 250 -1.33 4.40 -12.44
C MET A 250 -0.64 5.22 -13.54
N GLY A 251 0.24 6.17 -13.22
CA GLY A 251 0.80 7.10 -14.21
C GLY A 251 -0.28 7.96 -14.86
N PHE A 252 -1.34 8.29 -14.12
CA PHE A 252 -2.47 9.09 -14.56
C PHE A 252 -2.43 10.50 -13.99
N ASN A 253 -3.24 11.39 -14.59
CA ASN A 253 -3.42 12.72 -14.03
C ASN A 253 -4.06 12.69 -12.63
N ASP A 254 -3.56 13.50 -11.71
CA ASP A 254 -4.00 13.64 -10.30
C ASP A 254 -5.53 13.61 -10.09
N SER A 255 -6.30 14.27 -10.96
CA SER A 255 -7.75 14.32 -10.84
C SER A 255 -8.45 12.96 -11.06
N CYS A 256 -7.73 11.91 -11.48
CA CYS A 256 -8.17 10.53 -11.40
C CYS A 256 -8.35 10.01 -9.96
N ASN A 257 -7.82 10.71 -8.95
CA ASN A 257 -8.13 10.45 -7.54
C ASN A 257 -9.56 10.87 -7.14
N THR A 258 -10.24 11.70 -7.94
CA THR A 258 -11.58 12.25 -7.65
C THR A 258 -12.62 12.03 -8.76
N LYS A 259 -12.25 11.30 -9.83
CA LYS A 259 -13.13 10.93 -10.96
C LYS A 259 -12.81 9.51 -11.44
N SER A 260 -13.70 8.91 -12.23
CA SER A 260 -13.41 7.62 -12.86
C SER A 260 -12.47 7.81 -14.05
N CYS A 261 -11.38 7.03 -14.06
CA CYS A 261 -10.40 6.92 -15.13
C CYS A 261 -10.28 5.47 -15.65
N ALA A 262 -11.26 4.59 -15.36
CA ALA A 262 -11.32 3.21 -15.86
C ALA A 262 -11.07 3.07 -17.37
N HIS A 263 -11.48 4.05 -18.18
CA HIS A 263 -11.27 4.05 -19.64
C HIS A 263 -9.81 4.23 -20.09
N LEU A 264 -8.92 4.64 -19.18
CA LEU A 264 -7.47 4.72 -19.41
C LEU A 264 -6.73 3.43 -18.98
N ILE A 265 -7.39 2.55 -18.22
CA ILE A 265 -6.79 1.32 -17.70
C ILE A 265 -6.63 0.32 -18.84
N GLN A 266 -5.40 -0.10 -19.07
CA GLN A 266 -5.06 -1.04 -20.14
C GLN A 266 -4.99 -2.47 -19.60
N LYS A 267 -5.17 -3.47 -20.48
CA LYS A 267 -4.72 -4.83 -20.15
C LYS A 267 -3.19 -4.76 -19.94
N ASN A 268 -2.70 -5.38 -18.87
CA ASN A 268 -1.29 -5.30 -18.46
C ASN A 268 -0.83 -3.84 -18.21
N HIS A 269 -1.64 -3.04 -17.51
CA HIS A 269 -1.35 -1.63 -17.26
C HIS A 269 0.01 -1.39 -16.57
N GLN A 270 0.88 -0.61 -17.21
CA GLN A 270 2.24 -0.36 -16.73
C GLN A 270 2.27 0.49 -15.46
N GLY A 271 1.55 1.62 -15.45
CA GLY A 271 1.69 2.63 -14.38
C GLY A 271 3.14 3.08 -14.20
N ILE A 272 3.56 3.27 -12.96
CA ILE A 272 4.96 3.61 -12.61
C ILE A 272 5.93 2.41 -12.62
N CYS A 273 5.54 1.26 -13.17
CA CYS A 273 6.42 0.10 -13.28
C CYS A 273 7.45 0.24 -14.42
N PRO A 274 8.64 -0.39 -14.31
CA PRO A 274 9.63 -0.42 -15.38
C PRO A 274 9.12 -1.11 -16.64
N ASP A 275 9.74 -0.81 -17.78
CA ASP A 275 9.38 -1.43 -19.07
C ASP A 275 9.45 -2.96 -19.02
N GLY A 276 8.45 -3.61 -19.62
CA GLY A 276 8.26 -5.07 -19.52
C GLY A 276 7.59 -5.55 -18.22
N TRP A 277 7.36 -4.65 -17.26
CA TRP A 277 6.56 -4.88 -16.06
C TRP A 277 5.23 -4.13 -16.13
N ARG A 278 4.35 -4.47 -15.20
CA ARG A 278 3.00 -3.94 -15.01
C ARG A 278 2.63 -3.92 -13.54
N LEU A 279 1.66 -3.11 -13.17
CA LEU A 279 1.12 -3.11 -11.82
C LEU A 279 0.59 -4.51 -11.44
N LEU A 280 0.81 -4.88 -10.18
CA LEU A 280 0.26 -6.09 -9.59
C LEU A 280 -1.28 -6.02 -9.61
N THR A 281 -1.95 -7.08 -10.05
CA THR A 281 -3.40 -7.23 -9.97
C THR A 281 -3.80 -8.14 -8.82
N TYR A 282 -5.10 -8.11 -8.47
CA TYR A 282 -5.67 -9.05 -7.50
C TYR A 282 -5.40 -10.52 -7.86
N ASN A 283 -5.41 -10.87 -9.15
CA ASN A 283 -5.15 -12.24 -9.59
C ASN A 283 -3.69 -12.65 -9.37
N ASP A 284 -2.76 -11.74 -9.60
CA ASP A 284 -1.33 -11.95 -9.37
C ASP A 284 -1.04 -12.15 -7.89
N PHE A 285 -1.61 -11.31 -7.02
CA PHE A 285 -1.45 -11.46 -5.58
C PHE A 285 -2.11 -12.74 -5.04
N ASN A 286 -3.23 -13.18 -5.62
CA ASN A 286 -3.82 -14.47 -5.31
C ASN A 286 -2.89 -15.65 -5.71
N ILE A 287 -2.13 -15.56 -6.82
CA ILE A 287 -1.11 -16.58 -7.18
C ILE A 287 -0.01 -16.65 -6.11
N VAL A 288 0.44 -15.50 -5.60
CA VAL A 288 1.41 -15.43 -4.48
C VAL A 288 0.83 -16.02 -3.19
N MET A 289 -0.39 -15.65 -2.81
CA MET A 289 -1.06 -16.19 -1.62
C MET A 289 -1.27 -17.71 -1.72
N LYS A 290 -1.57 -18.23 -2.92
CA LYS A 290 -1.77 -19.66 -3.22
C LYS A 290 -0.53 -20.31 -3.86
N ALA A 291 0.67 -19.84 -3.53
CA ALA A 291 1.92 -20.45 -4.01
C ALA A 291 2.04 -21.91 -3.54
N GLU A 292 2.66 -22.76 -4.36
CA GLU A 292 2.78 -24.20 -4.07
C GLU A 292 3.58 -24.51 -2.79
N ASN A 293 4.41 -23.57 -2.34
CA ASN A 293 5.20 -23.63 -1.11
C ASN A 293 4.62 -22.81 0.05
N ASN A 294 3.36 -22.35 -0.03
CA ASN A 294 2.72 -21.55 1.02
C ASN A 294 1.59 -22.29 1.76
N ASP A 295 1.97 -23.11 2.74
CA ASP A 295 1.06 -23.69 3.74
C ASP A 295 0.70 -22.69 4.87
N ALA A 296 1.52 -21.65 5.06
CA ALA A 296 1.42 -20.69 6.15
C ALA A 296 0.56 -19.44 5.86
N GLY A 297 -0.10 -19.37 4.70
CA GLY A 297 -0.99 -18.26 4.32
C GLY A 297 -0.30 -16.90 4.35
N TRP A 298 -0.87 -15.92 5.06
CA TRP A 298 -0.27 -14.59 5.24
C TRP A 298 1.14 -14.63 5.85
N LYS A 299 1.43 -15.58 6.74
CA LYS A 299 2.77 -15.70 7.32
C LYS A 299 3.82 -16.12 6.27
N GLY A 300 3.47 -16.94 5.28
CA GLY A 300 4.40 -17.29 4.20
C GLY A 300 4.64 -16.17 3.19
N VAL A 301 3.82 -15.12 3.20
CA VAL A 301 3.96 -13.92 2.34
C VAL A 301 4.66 -12.77 3.08
N ASN A 302 4.40 -12.62 4.38
CA ASN A 302 5.08 -11.65 5.24
C ASN A 302 6.57 -11.99 5.45
N THR A 303 7.38 -10.94 5.52
CA THR A 303 8.77 -10.97 6.00
C THR A 303 8.85 -11.40 7.46
N THR A 304 9.99 -11.96 7.88
CA THR A 304 10.26 -12.29 9.30
C THR A 304 10.22 -11.04 10.19
N ALA A 305 10.73 -9.91 9.70
CA ALA A 305 10.61 -8.59 10.34
C ALA A 305 9.16 -8.10 10.50
N PHE A 306 8.20 -8.70 9.79
CA PHE A 306 6.78 -8.39 9.82
C PHE A 306 5.92 -9.57 10.34
N GLY A 307 6.50 -10.39 11.22
CA GLY A 307 5.81 -11.50 11.89
C GLY A 307 5.51 -12.72 11.01
N GLY A 308 6.12 -12.79 9.83
CA GLY A 308 5.99 -13.91 8.90
C GLY A 308 7.18 -14.87 8.91
N LEU A 309 7.19 -15.70 7.88
CA LEU A 309 8.14 -16.80 7.60
C LEU A 309 8.73 -16.68 6.18
N ASN A 310 8.13 -15.86 5.31
CA ASN A 310 8.59 -15.54 3.96
C ASN A 310 8.89 -16.77 3.06
N TYR A 311 8.08 -17.82 3.18
CA TYR A 311 8.19 -19.03 2.36
C TYR A 311 8.01 -18.76 0.87
N THR A 312 7.12 -17.85 0.50
CA THR A 312 6.90 -17.44 -0.90
C THR A 312 8.04 -16.65 -1.50
N GLY A 313 8.92 -16.06 -0.67
CA GLY A 313 9.93 -15.08 -1.09
C GLY A 313 9.37 -13.72 -1.52
N TYR A 314 8.06 -13.54 -1.60
CA TYR A 314 7.44 -12.26 -1.95
C TYR A 314 7.82 -11.15 -0.97
N SER A 315 8.21 -11.47 0.28
CA SER A 315 8.85 -10.52 1.19
C SER A 315 8.00 -9.27 1.45
N LEU A 316 6.74 -9.45 1.83
CA LEU A 316 5.86 -8.35 2.22
C LEU A 316 6.28 -7.75 3.57
N VAL A 317 6.56 -6.45 3.57
CA VAL A 317 7.04 -5.71 4.74
C VAL A 317 5.99 -4.68 5.17
N GLY A 318 5.83 -4.50 6.48
CA GLY A 318 4.97 -3.47 7.07
C GLY A 318 5.53 -2.08 6.81
N ALA A 319 5.28 -1.52 5.62
CA ALA A 319 5.76 -0.21 5.21
C ALA A 319 5.01 0.96 5.87
N GLY A 320 3.93 0.68 6.60
CA GLY A 320 2.94 1.70 6.94
C GLY A 320 2.23 2.19 5.68
N TYR A 321 1.59 3.35 5.82
CA TYR A 321 0.81 4.00 4.78
C TYR A 321 0.60 5.47 5.13
N ASN A 322 0.28 6.29 4.12
CA ASN A 322 -0.19 7.67 4.32
C ASN A 322 -1.71 7.66 4.19
N TRP A 323 -2.42 7.93 5.28
CA TRP A 323 -3.89 7.97 5.31
C TRP A 323 -4.35 9.40 5.58
N ARG A 324 -5.07 10.02 4.63
CA ARG A 324 -5.56 11.40 4.69
C ARG A 324 -4.47 12.36 5.20
N HIS A 325 -3.32 12.33 4.52
CA HIS A 325 -2.13 13.16 4.81
C HIS A 325 -1.44 12.88 6.17
N THR A 326 -1.71 11.73 6.79
CA THR A 326 -1.10 11.28 8.05
C THR A 326 -0.40 9.92 7.89
N PHE A 327 0.90 9.84 8.18
CA PHE A 327 1.62 8.56 8.21
C PHE A 327 1.24 7.72 9.43
N THR A 328 0.89 6.46 9.24
CA THR A 328 0.64 5.52 10.35
C THR A 328 0.91 4.06 9.99
N GLY A 329 1.01 3.19 10.99
CA GLY A 329 1.13 1.74 10.83
C GLY A 329 2.50 1.20 10.41
N LEU A 330 3.59 1.97 10.47
CA LEU A 330 4.93 1.48 10.13
C LEU A 330 5.33 0.25 10.99
N LYS A 331 5.73 -0.85 10.32
CA LYS A 331 5.95 -2.20 10.88
C LYS A 331 4.71 -2.88 11.47
N GLU A 332 3.51 -2.36 11.25
CA GLU A 332 2.25 -2.89 11.79
C GLU A 332 1.24 -3.25 10.69
N GLY A 333 1.17 -2.42 9.65
CA GLY A 333 0.38 -2.66 8.44
C GLY A 333 1.15 -2.32 7.16
N THR A 334 0.60 -2.74 6.04
CA THR A 334 0.97 -2.31 4.69
C THR A 334 -0.22 -2.49 3.76
N TYR A 335 -0.39 -1.58 2.81
CA TYR A 335 -1.47 -1.58 1.82
C TYR A 335 -0.87 -1.40 0.42
N TRP A 336 -1.54 -1.93 -0.60
CA TRP A 336 -1.21 -1.73 -2.01
C TRP A 336 -2.49 -1.70 -2.84
N PHE A 337 -2.61 -0.76 -3.77
CA PHE A 337 -3.72 -0.76 -4.73
C PHE A 337 -3.54 -1.82 -5.82
N TYR A 338 -4.64 -2.09 -6.52
CA TYR A 338 -4.66 -2.77 -7.81
C TYR A 338 -5.05 -1.75 -8.92
N PRO A 339 -4.73 -2.04 -10.19
CA PRO A 339 -5.20 -1.24 -11.34
C PRO A 339 -6.69 -1.53 -11.66
N GLU A 340 -7.57 -1.38 -10.67
CA GLU A 340 -9.01 -1.58 -10.78
C GLU A 340 -9.75 -0.58 -9.87
N GLU A 341 -10.67 0.21 -10.43
CA GLU A 341 -11.51 1.14 -9.65
C GLU A 341 -12.56 0.36 -8.83
N SER A 342 -12.99 0.92 -7.70
CA SER A 342 -14.10 0.39 -6.90
C SER A 342 -15.37 0.33 -7.75
N LYS A 343 -16.18 -0.73 -7.62
CA LYS A 343 -17.49 -0.81 -8.27
C LYS A 343 -18.55 0.02 -7.53
N THR A 344 -18.36 0.21 -6.23
CA THR A 344 -19.25 0.99 -5.36
C THR A 344 -18.99 2.49 -5.49
N TYR A 345 -17.72 2.90 -5.44
CA TYR A 345 -17.26 4.30 -5.39
C TYR A 345 -16.27 4.58 -6.53
N THR A 346 -16.74 4.40 -7.77
CA THR A 346 -15.93 4.42 -9.01
C THR A 346 -15.05 5.66 -9.19
N LYS A 347 -15.46 6.82 -8.67
CA LYS A 347 -14.70 8.06 -8.80
C LYS A 347 -13.65 8.21 -7.70
N GLU A 348 -14.01 7.84 -6.47
CA GLU A 348 -13.26 8.18 -5.25
C GLU A 348 -12.36 7.04 -4.75
N ALA A 349 -12.65 5.77 -5.10
CA ALA A 349 -11.97 4.60 -4.54
C ALA A 349 -11.48 3.59 -5.59
N ALA A 350 -10.53 2.76 -5.17
CA ALA A 350 -9.96 1.65 -5.94
C ALA A 350 -9.93 0.37 -5.10
N TYR A 351 -9.80 -0.79 -5.76
CA TYR A 351 -9.52 -2.03 -5.05
C TYR A 351 -8.06 -2.03 -4.57
N CYS A 352 -7.86 -2.51 -3.34
CA CYS A 352 -6.53 -2.70 -2.75
C CYS A 352 -6.48 -4.02 -1.97
N GLY A 353 -5.26 -4.46 -1.65
CA GLY A 353 -5.01 -5.44 -0.60
C GLY A 353 -4.31 -4.80 0.59
N TYR A 354 -4.39 -5.45 1.74
CA TYR A 354 -3.66 -5.07 2.96
C TYR A 354 -3.11 -6.30 3.69
N ALA A 355 -2.05 -6.09 4.44
CA ALA A 355 -1.51 -7.07 5.38
C ALA A 355 -1.16 -6.42 6.72
N ILE A 356 -1.40 -7.17 7.78
CA ILE A 356 -0.93 -6.93 9.16
C ILE A 356 -0.03 -8.11 9.58
N LYS A 357 0.36 -8.20 10.86
CA LYS A 357 1.26 -9.25 11.37
C LYS A 357 0.62 -10.65 11.34
N GLY A 358 0.74 -11.34 10.21
CA GLY A 358 0.29 -12.72 10.02
C GLY A 358 -1.17 -12.88 9.59
N ASP A 359 -1.84 -11.79 9.18
CA ASP A 359 -3.20 -11.75 8.65
C ASP A 359 -3.36 -10.58 7.64
N GLY A 360 -4.47 -10.50 6.92
CA GLY A 360 -4.71 -9.46 5.91
C GLY A 360 -5.94 -9.69 5.02
N GLY A 361 -6.28 -8.69 4.21
CA GLY A 361 -7.35 -8.75 3.21
C GLY A 361 -6.79 -8.72 1.80
N THR A 362 -7.16 -9.70 0.97
CA THR A 362 -6.64 -9.80 -0.41
C THR A 362 -7.32 -8.84 -1.39
N ARG A 363 -8.55 -8.41 -1.12
CA ARG A 363 -9.31 -7.44 -1.93
C ARG A 363 -10.36 -6.71 -1.10
N ILE A 364 -10.12 -5.43 -0.84
CA ILE A 364 -11.06 -4.47 -0.22
C ILE A 364 -11.09 -3.17 -1.06
N GLU A 365 -11.91 -2.19 -0.69
CA GLU A 365 -12.01 -0.89 -1.38
C GLU A 365 -11.44 0.21 -0.46
N GLN A 366 -10.64 1.13 -1.01
CA GLN A 366 -10.12 2.31 -0.30
C GLN A 366 -10.00 3.54 -1.20
N TYR A 367 -10.01 4.74 -0.60
CA TYR A 367 -9.92 6.00 -1.34
C TYR A 367 -8.63 6.11 -2.16
N LYS A 368 -8.73 6.63 -3.38
CA LYS A 368 -7.61 6.82 -4.30
C LYS A 368 -6.56 7.81 -3.78
N THR A 369 -6.95 8.67 -2.84
CA THR A 369 -6.11 9.68 -2.19
C THR A 369 -5.19 9.14 -1.10
N GLU A 370 -5.35 7.89 -0.65
CA GLU A 370 -4.45 7.29 0.35
C GLU A 370 -3.11 6.88 -0.32
N GLY A 371 -1.99 7.10 0.36
CA GLY A 371 -0.65 6.77 -0.15
C GLY A 371 -0.21 5.36 0.26
N PHE A 372 -0.18 4.42 -0.69
CA PHE A 372 0.07 3.00 -0.48
C PHE A 372 1.32 2.48 -1.20
N SER A 373 1.83 1.31 -0.80
CA SER A 373 3.01 0.69 -1.40
C SER A 373 2.69 0.13 -2.79
N VAL A 374 3.65 0.23 -3.72
CA VAL A 374 3.49 -0.28 -5.10
C VAL A 374 4.43 -1.45 -5.36
N ARG A 375 3.92 -2.45 -6.09
CA ARG A 375 4.66 -3.62 -6.59
C ARG A 375 4.23 -3.96 -8.01
N CYS A 376 5.15 -4.57 -8.75
CA CYS A 376 4.95 -4.92 -10.15
C CYS A 376 5.11 -6.42 -10.40
N ALA A 377 4.40 -6.90 -11.41
CA ALA A 377 4.58 -8.21 -12.01
C ALA A 377 5.08 -8.06 -13.46
N ARG A 378 5.66 -9.11 -14.03
CA ARG A 378 6.06 -9.14 -15.45
C ARG A 378 4.83 -9.31 -16.36
N ASN A 379 4.94 -8.80 -17.59
CA ASN A 379 3.89 -8.82 -18.60
C ASN A 379 3.51 -10.21 -19.12
#